data_AF-A0A4V0IBM5-F1
#
_entry.id   AF-A0A4V0IBM5-F1
#
_cell.length_a   1.000
_cell.length_b   1.000
_cell.length_c   1.000
_cell.angle_alpha   90.00
_cell.angle_beta   90.00
_cell.angle_gamma   90.00
#
_symmetry.space_group_name_H-M   'P 1'
#
loop_
_entity.id
_entity.type
_entity.pdbx_description
1 polymer ?
#
loop_
_entity_poly.entity_id
_entity_poly.type
_entity_poly.pdbx_seq_one_letter_code
_entity_poly.pdbx_strand_id
1 'polypeptide(L)' 'MSKPPTGATVPLADYLALATLGAAVRKAQRAYFTARKNNPHSSATVEYQTARALEKRFDSAVEDALARDRQVLPGMEDVA' A
#
# COMPACT_ATOMS: atom_id res chain seq x y z
N MET A 1 -1.05 29.74 -26.92
CA MET A 1 -0.24 28.80 -26.13
C MET A 1 -1.16 28.16 -25.09
N SER A 2 -1.65 26.96 -25.38
CA SER A 2 -2.55 26.21 -24.50
C SER A 2 -1.73 25.74 -23.30
N LYS A 3 -2.10 26.19 -22.09
CA LYS A 3 -1.54 25.64 -20.84
C LYS A 3 -1.73 24.11 -20.88
N PRO A 4 -0.73 23.31 -20.46
CA PRO A 4 -0.98 21.89 -20.27
C PRO A 4 -2.14 21.75 -19.28
N PRO A 5 -3.05 20.78 -19.47
CA PRO A 5 -4.06 20.50 -18.46
C PRO A 5 -3.28 20.29 -17.17
N THR A 6 -3.65 21.05 -16.14
CA THR A 6 -3.13 20.91 -14.79
C THR A 6 -3.36 19.45 -14.41
N GLY A 7 -2.35 18.62 -14.61
CA GLY A 7 -2.37 17.21 -14.25
C GLY A 7 -2.74 17.20 -12.78
N ALA A 8 -3.81 16.48 -12.45
CA ALA A 8 -4.29 16.42 -11.08
C ALA A 8 -3.12 15.87 -10.25
N THR A 9 -2.45 16.77 -9.53
CA THR A 9 -1.41 16.41 -8.59
C THR A 9 -2.12 15.59 -7.53
N VAL A 10 -1.86 14.28 -7.52
CA VAL A 10 -2.30 13.41 -6.43
C VAL A 10 -1.93 14.11 -5.12
N PRO A 11 -2.91 14.36 -4.21
CA PRO A 11 -2.65 15.10 -3.00
C PRO A 11 -1.49 14.47 -2.24
N LEU A 12 -0.52 15.28 -1.77
CA LEU A 12 0.60 14.81 -0.96
C LEU A 12 0.14 13.94 0.24
N ALA A 13 -1.05 14.22 0.75
CA ALA A 13 -1.72 13.44 1.80
C ALA A 13 -1.91 11.95 1.43
N ASP A 14 -2.22 11.64 0.16
CA ASP A 14 -2.46 10.27 -0.30
C ASP A 14 -1.15 9.47 -0.33
N TYR A 15 -0.06 10.08 -0.80
CA TYR A 15 1.26 9.47 -0.75
C TYR A 15 1.74 9.24 0.68
N LEU A 16 1.48 10.19 1.58
CA LEU A 16 1.79 10.04 3.00
C LEU A 16 0.95 8.93 3.65
N ALA A 17 -0.31 8.79 3.27
CA ALA A 17 -1.18 7.71 3.75
C ALA A 17 -0.66 6.34 3.30
N LEU A 18 -0.30 6.18 2.02
CA LEU A 18 0.33 4.97 1.49
C LEU A 18 1.65 4.65 2.19
N ALA A 19 2.53 5.64 2.36
CA ALA A 19 3.80 5.46 3.05
C ALA A 19 3.61 5.01 4.51
N THR A 20 2.66 5.60 5.22
CA THR A 20 2.31 5.25 6.60
C THR A 20 1.78 3.82 6.68
N LEU A 21 0.91 3.42 5.74
CA LEU A 21 0.38 2.07 5.68
C LEU A 21 1.48 1.05 5.37
N GLY A 22 2.37 1.34 4.41
CA GLY A 22 3.53 0.50 4.10
C GLY A 22 4.49 0.35 5.29
N ALA A 23 4.68 1.40 6.10
CA ALA A 23 5.44 1.31 7.34
C ALA A 23 4.75 0.39 8.37
N ALA A 24 3.42 0.46 8.49
CA ALA A 24 2.65 -0.42 9.36
C ALA A 24 2.76 -1.90 8.92
N VAL A 25 2.69 -2.18 7.61
CA VAL A 25 2.92 -3.53 7.06
C VAL A 25 4.29 -4.06 7.47
N ARG A 26 5.36 -3.31 7.22
CA ARG A 26 6.73 -3.72 7.60
C ARG A 26 6.87 -3.98 9.10
N LYS A 27 6.22 -3.16 9.93
CA LYS A 27 6.21 -3.34 11.39
C LYS A 27 5.52 -4.64 11.78
N ALA A 28 4.37 -4.96 11.19
CA ALA A 28 3.62 -6.18 11.48
C ALA A 28 4.36 -7.44 11.00
N GLN A 29 4.93 -7.41 9.80
CA GLN A 29 5.78 -8.50 9.29
C GLN A 29 6.98 -8.75 10.21
N ARG A 30 7.66 -7.67 10.65
CA ARG A 30 8.76 -7.78 11.61
C ARG A 30 8.30 -8.40 12.93
N ALA A 31 7.12 -8.04 13.44
CA ALA A 31 6.56 -8.63 14.64
C ALA A 31 6.33 -10.14 14.48
N TYR A 32 5.76 -10.58 13.35
CA TYR A 32 5.60 -12.00 13.02
C TYR A 32 6.92 -12.76 12.99
N PHE A 33 7.92 -12.26 12.26
CA PHE A 33 9.24 -12.92 12.21
C PHE A 33 9.96 -12.92 13.57
N THR A 34 9.77 -11.87 14.37
CA THR A 34 10.33 -11.80 15.73
C THR A 34 9.65 -12.81 16.65
N ALA A 35 8.33 -12.95 16.59
CA ALA A 35 7.58 -13.94 17.35
C ALA A 35 8.00 -15.37 16.99
N ARG A 36 8.15 -15.67 15.69
CA ARG A 36 8.68 -16.94 15.18
C ARG A 36 10.12 -17.20 15.63
N LYS A 37 10.97 -16.18 15.66
CA LYS A 37 12.36 -16.30 16.11
C LYS A 37 12.45 -16.60 17.61
N ASN A 38 11.64 -15.92 18.42
CA ASN A 38 11.65 -16.07 19.87
C ASN A 38 10.96 -17.36 20.32
N ASN A 39 9.93 -17.79 19.60
CA ASN A 39 9.17 -19.02 19.87
C ASN A 39 9.02 -19.87 18.59
N PRO A 40 10.03 -20.66 18.20
CA PRO A 40 10.04 -21.40 16.92
C PRO A 40 8.91 -22.40 16.74
N HIS A 41 8.36 -22.92 17.84
CA HIS A 41 7.22 -23.84 17.84
C HIS A 41 5.87 -23.13 17.73
N SER A 42 5.82 -21.82 17.99
CA SER A 42 4.61 -21.04 17.78
C SER A 42 4.40 -20.81 16.28
N SER A 43 3.15 -20.92 15.85
CA SER A 43 2.72 -20.45 14.53
C SER A 43 2.68 -18.93 14.43
N ALA A 44 2.75 -18.21 15.57
CA ALA A 44 2.57 -16.75 15.64
C ALA A 44 1.31 -16.29 14.88
N THR A 45 0.20 -17.02 15.08
CA THR A 45 -1.03 -16.87 14.28
C THR A 45 -1.58 -15.44 14.33
N VAL A 46 -1.55 -14.79 15.49
CA VAL A 46 -2.08 -13.44 15.66
C VAL A 46 -1.25 -12.43 14.86
N GLU A 47 0.08 -12.51 14.97
CA GLU A 47 0.99 -11.63 14.25
C GLU A 47 0.91 -11.87 12.73
N TYR A 48 0.80 -13.13 12.32
CA TYR A 48 0.62 -13.51 10.92
C TYR A 48 -0.69 -12.94 10.35
N GLN A 49 -1.81 -13.14 11.04
CA GLN A 49 -3.11 -12.60 10.62
C GLN A 49 -3.09 -11.07 10.55
N THR A 50 -2.43 -10.41 11.51
CA THR A 50 -2.26 -8.96 11.53
C THR A 50 -1.44 -8.48 10.32
N ALA A 51 -0.31 -9.14 10.02
CA ALA A 51 0.51 -8.81 8.85
C ALA A 51 -0.27 -8.99 7.55
N ARG A 52 -0.97 -10.12 7.37
CA ARG A 52 -1.79 -10.39 6.18
C ARG A 52 -2.95 -9.42 6.02
N ALA A 53 -3.60 -9.01 7.11
CA ALA A 53 -4.67 -8.02 7.05
C ALA A 53 -4.16 -6.64 6.60
N LEU A 54 -2.98 -6.23 7.07
CA LEU A 54 -2.37 -4.97 6.65
C LEU A 54 -1.85 -5.01 5.21
N GLU A 55 -1.28 -6.14 4.78
CA GLU A 55 -0.88 -6.34 3.37
C GLU A 55 -2.08 -6.17 2.45
N LYS A 56 -3.20 -6.84 2.72
CA LYS A 56 -4.43 -6.69 1.92
C LYS A 56 -4.92 -5.25 1.84
N ARG A 57 -4.87 -4.52 2.96
CA ARG A 57 -5.26 -3.10 3.00
C ARG A 57 -4.31 -2.23 2.20
N PHE A 58 -3.01 -2.54 2.22
CA PHE A 58 -2.01 -1.83 1.45
C PHE A 58 -2.18 -2.07 -0.04
N ASP A 59 -2.35 -3.33 -0.45
CA ASP A 59 -2.57 -3.70 -1.86
C ASP A 59 -3.80 -2.99 -2.43
N SER A 60 -4.93 -3.03 -1.71
CA SER A 60 -6.14 -2.30 -2.11
C SER A 60 -5.92 -0.79 -2.21
N ALA A 61 -5.18 -0.18 -1.27
CA ALA A 61 -4.87 1.25 -1.34
C ALA A 61 -3.96 1.61 -2.53
N VAL A 62 -3.06 0.72 -2.92
CA VAL A 62 -2.19 0.88 -4.10
C VAL A 62 -3.00 0.76 -5.38
N GLU A 63 -3.89 -0.25 -5.47
CA GLU A 63 -4.80 -0.40 -6.61
C GLU A 63 -5.69 0.84 -6.79
N ASP A 64 -6.27 1.36 -5.71
CA ASP A 64 -7.07 2.58 -5.73
C ASP A 64 -6.26 3.79 -6.20
N ALA A 65 -5.02 3.93 -5.73
CA ALA A 65 -4.14 5.02 -6.13
C ALA A 65 -3.78 4.93 -7.62
N LEU A 66 -3.41 3.75 -8.10
CA LEU A 66 -3.10 3.52 -9.51
C LEU A 66 -4.33 3.74 -10.42
N ALA A 67 -5.53 3.35 -9.95
CA ALA A 67 -6.77 3.61 -10.68
C ALA A 67 -7.07 5.10 -10.81
N ARG A 68 -6.84 5.89 -9.76
CA ARG A 68 -6.95 7.36 -9.82
C ARG A 68 -5.93 7.96 -10.78
N ASP A 69 -4.68 7.52 -10.73
CA ASP A 69 -3.62 8.03 -11.61
C ASP A 69 -3.92 7.78 -13.08
N ARG A 70 -4.46 6.59 -13.42
CA ARG A 70 -4.89 6.26 -14.78
C ARG A 70 -5.97 7.18 -15.32
N GLN A 71 -6.90 7.64 -14.48
CA GLN A 71 -7.97 8.57 -14.91
C GLN A 71 -7.44 9.98 -15.23
N VAL A 72 -6.28 10.34 -14.69
CA VAL A 72 -5.70 11.67 -14.83
C VAL A 72 -4.66 11.72 -15.96
N LEU A 73 -4.03 10.59 -16.29
CA LEU A 73 -2.99 10.48 -17.31
C LEU A 73 -3.60 10.11 -18.68
N PRO A 74 -3.58 11.02 -19.68
CA PRO A 74 -4.12 10.72 -21.01
C PRO A 74 -3.37 9.55 -21.66
N GLY A 75 -4.09 8.55 -22.16
CA GLY A 75 -3.52 7.42 -22.92
C GLY A 75 -3.14 6.18 -22.10
N MET A 76 -3.47 6.11 -20.81
CA MET A 76 -3.27 4.92 -19.96
C MET A 76 -4.54 4.06 -19.76
N GLU A 77 -5.59 4.31 -20.54
CA GLU A 77 -6.91 3.70 -20.36
C GLU A 77 -6.95 2.19 -20.66
N ASP A 78 -6.01 1.66 -21.46
CA ASP A 78 -6.07 0.29 -22.02
C ASP A 78 -4.87 -0.63 -21.71
N VAL A 79 -4.15 -0.42 -20.59
CA VAL A 79 -3.13 -1.40 -20.16
C VAL A 79 -3.75 -2.36 -19.13
N ALA A 80 -4.48 -3.35 -19.65
CA ALA A 80 -4.98 -4.52 -18.92
C ALA A 80 -4.28 -5.79 -19.41
#